data_AF-A0A3A9WAV3-F1
#
_entry.id   AF-A0A3A9WAV3-F1
#
_cell.length_a   1.000
_cell.length_b   1.000
_cell.length_c   1.000
_cell.angle_alpha   90.00
_cell.angle_beta   90.00
_cell.angle_gamma   90.00
#
_symmetry.space_group_name_H-M   'P 1'
#
loop_
_entity.id
_entity.type
_entity.pdbx_description
1 polymer ?
#
loop_
_entity_poly.entity_id
_entity_poly.type
_entity_poly.pdbx_seq_one_letter_code
_entity_poly.pdbx_strand_id
1 'polypeptide(L)'
;MLRKLTAAGLVGVAFIGFVPSAEAADPCENRFCVFANMEGRGDRAAIPVGDDEWLGPLGLRDRVTSASNDTNRRVCLVDWRTFMRDPRLCFAPNSYHEDFGRIDYPNGGSWSNKADEVEWD
;
A
#
# COMPACT_ATOMS: atom_id res chain seq x y z
N MET A 1 -17.36 69.06 18.56
CA MET A 1 -17.66 68.54 17.21
C MET A 1 -16.55 67.59 16.79
N LEU A 2 -16.93 66.41 16.30
CA LEU A 2 -16.21 65.42 15.47
C LEU A 2 -14.73 65.02 15.73
N ARG A 3 -14.56 63.71 15.98
CA ARG A 3 -13.34 62.89 15.81
C ARG A 3 -12.83 62.88 14.35
N LYS A 4 -11.54 62.58 14.13
CA LYS A 4 -10.89 61.85 12.99
C LYS A 4 -9.36 62.08 13.10
N LEU A 5 -8.41 61.17 12.81
CA LEU A 5 -8.34 59.74 12.51
C LEU A 5 -6.84 59.37 12.70
N THR A 6 -6.59 58.25 13.37
CA THR A 6 -5.29 57.58 13.53
C THR A 6 -4.82 56.94 12.22
N ALA A 7 -3.51 56.89 11.98
CA ALA A 7 -2.89 55.82 11.19
C ALA A 7 -1.37 55.75 11.47
N ALA A 8 -0.98 54.94 12.47
CA ALA A 8 0.39 54.43 12.58
C ALA A 8 0.46 53.17 11.68
N GLY A 9 1.20 53.25 10.58
CA GLY A 9 1.40 52.14 9.66
C GLY A 9 2.32 51.09 10.29
N LEU A 10 1.73 49.97 10.70
CA LEU A 10 2.46 48.78 11.13
C LEU A 10 2.97 48.07 9.87
N VAL A 11 4.27 48.11 9.61
CA VAL A 11 4.91 47.27 8.57
C VAL A 11 5.01 45.85 9.14
N GLY A 12 3.96 45.06 8.93
CA GLY A 12 3.96 43.63 9.21
C GLY A 12 4.79 42.91 8.15
N VAL A 13 6.03 42.55 8.49
CA VAL A 13 6.82 41.61 7.70
C VAL A 13 6.20 40.23 7.88
N ALA A 14 5.44 39.78 6.87
CA ALA A 14 4.95 38.42 6.81
C ALA A 14 6.14 37.50 6.51
N PHE A 15 6.67 36.86 7.56
CA PHE A 15 7.53 35.70 7.39
C PHE A 15 6.65 34.57 6.83
N ILE A 16 6.77 34.32 5.53
CA ILE A 16 6.23 33.10 4.91
C ILE A 16 7.12 31.97 5.43
N GLY A 17 6.72 31.37 6.54
CA GLY A 17 7.33 30.17 7.05
C GLY A 17 7.18 29.07 6.01
N PHE A 18 8.30 28.58 5.50
CA PHE A 18 8.36 27.34 4.75
C PHE A 18 7.99 26.23 5.74
N VAL A 19 6.76 25.73 5.68
CA VAL A 19 6.39 24.53 6.42
C VAL A 19 6.91 23.37 5.59
N PRO A 20 7.96 22.64 6.00
CA PRO A 20 8.24 21.36 5.36
C PRO A 20 7.00 20.51 5.57
N SER A 21 6.30 20.21 4.47
CA SER A 21 5.22 19.23 4.50
C SER A 21 5.89 17.95 5.03
N ALA A 22 5.48 17.48 6.20
CA ALA A 22 5.91 16.17 6.66
C ALA A 22 5.53 15.19 5.54
N GLU A 23 6.52 14.65 4.84
CA GLU A 23 6.30 13.50 3.97
C GLU A 23 5.68 12.45 4.87
N ALA A 24 4.42 12.11 4.61
CA ALA A 24 3.76 11.05 5.34
C ALA A 24 4.66 9.81 5.20
N ALA A 25 5.01 9.19 6.34
CA ALA A 25 5.78 7.96 6.35
C ALA A 25 5.19 6.99 5.32
N ASP A 26 6.05 6.34 4.53
CA ASP A 26 5.59 5.36 3.56
C ASP A 26 4.79 4.30 4.32
N PRO A 27 3.48 4.14 4.06
CA PRO A 27 2.69 3.17 4.80
C PRO A 27 3.16 1.74 4.57
N CYS A 28 4.03 1.50 3.59
CA CYS A 28 4.63 0.20 3.34
C CYS A 28 5.92 -0.07 4.12
N GLU A 29 6.47 0.94 4.81
CA GLU A 29 7.65 0.77 5.65
C GLU A 29 7.43 -0.30 6.71
N ASN A 30 8.30 -1.31 6.74
CA ASN A 30 8.24 -2.45 7.66
C ASN A 30 6.89 -3.22 7.62
N ARG A 31 6.26 -3.28 6.44
CA ARG A 31 4.99 -3.99 6.20
C ARG A 31 5.00 -4.77 4.89
N PHE A 32 4.03 -5.68 4.76
CA PHE A 32 3.69 -6.24 3.46
C PHE A 32 2.59 -5.39 2.83
N CYS A 33 2.86 -4.84 1.65
CA CYS A 33 1.90 -4.05 0.90
C CYS A 33 1.44 -4.78 -0.35
N VAL A 34 0.14 -4.74 -0.58
CA VAL A 34 -0.50 -5.19 -1.82
C VAL A 34 -1.16 -4.01 -2.51
N PHE A 35 -1.14 -4.02 -3.84
CA PHE A 35 -1.60 -2.89 -4.66
C PHE A 35 -2.54 -3.36 -5.77
N ALA A 36 -3.60 -2.59 -6.02
CA ALA A 36 -4.58 -2.88 -7.06
C ALA A 36 -4.02 -2.68 -8.48
N ASN A 37 -3.03 -1.80 -8.65
CA ASN A 37 -2.36 -1.57 -9.94
C ASN A 37 -0.87 -1.95 -9.87
N MET A 38 -0.31 -2.20 -11.06
CA MET A 38 1.12 -2.46 -11.24
C MET A 38 1.97 -1.28 -10.74
N GLU A 39 3.22 -1.59 -10.45
CA GLU A 39 4.24 -0.63 -10.04
C GLU A 39 3.89 0.08 -8.70
N GLY A 40 3.20 -0.61 -7.79
CA GLY A 40 2.92 -0.08 -6.45
C GLY A 40 1.86 1.03 -6.42
N ARG A 41 0.90 1.00 -7.35
CA ARG A 41 -0.09 2.08 -7.55
C ARG A 41 -1.51 1.68 -7.20
N GLY A 42 -2.37 2.69 -7.05
CA GLY A 42 -3.81 2.52 -6.83
C GLY A 42 -4.17 2.21 -5.38
N ASP A 43 -5.36 1.62 -5.20
CA ASP A 43 -5.82 1.15 -3.89
C ASP A 43 -4.79 0.17 -3.30
N ARG A 44 -4.52 0.30 -2.00
CA ARG A 44 -3.50 -0.50 -1.32
C ARG A 44 -3.91 -0.87 0.08
N ALA A 45 -3.34 -1.96 0.58
CA ALA A 45 -3.38 -2.34 1.98
C ALA A 45 -1.95 -2.59 2.49
N ALA A 46 -1.69 -2.18 3.73
CA ALA A 46 -0.41 -2.34 4.40
C ALA A 46 -0.57 -3.22 5.63
N ILE A 47 -0.13 -4.46 5.50
CA ILE A 47 -0.43 -5.57 6.39
C ILE A 47 0.77 -5.76 7.34
N PRO A 48 0.56 -5.66 8.66
CA PRO A 48 1.61 -5.85 9.64
C PRO A 48 2.05 -7.32 9.69
N VAL A 49 3.29 -7.53 10.16
CA VAL A 49 3.83 -8.88 10.36
C VAL A 49 3.04 -9.62 11.42
N GLY A 50 2.62 -10.85 11.11
CA GLY A 50 2.04 -11.80 12.06
C GLY A 50 0.52 -11.87 12.06
N ASP A 51 -0.15 -11.02 11.28
CA ASP A 51 -1.60 -11.08 11.06
C ASP A 51 -1.87 -11.61 9.65
N ASP A 52 -2.52 -12.76 9.56
CA ASP A 52 -3.12 -13.22 8.31
C ASP A 52 -4.31 -12.31 7.99
N GLU A 53 -4.42 -11.88 6.73
CA GLU A 53 -5.35 -10.83 6.33
C GLU A 53 -6.15 -11.21 5.09
N TRP A 54 -7.47 -11.12 5.22
CA TRP A 54 -8.41 -11.38 4.14
C TRP A 54 -8.56 -10.13 3.28
N LEU A 55 -8.35 -10.26 1.96
CA LEU A 55 -8.39 -9.12 1.05
C LEU A 55 -9.83 -8.68 0.68
N GLY A 56 -10.83 -9.53 0.96
CA GLY A 56 -12.24 -9.25 0.71
C GLY A 56 -12.75 -8.01 1.46
N PRO A 57 -12.67 -7.98 2.81
CA PRO A 57 -13.02 -6.81 3.61
C PRO A 57 -12.27 -5.52 3.23
N LEU A 58 -11.06 -5.64 2.67
CA LEU A 58 -10.25 -4.52 2.20
C LEU A 58 -10.59 -4.06 0.77
N GLY A 59 -11.52 -4.75 0.09
CA GLY A 59 -11.89 -4.46 -1.29
C GLY A 59 -10.78 -4.77 -2.31
N LEU A 60 -9.82 -5.62 -1.95
CA LEU A 60 -8.65 -5.97 -2.78
C LEU A 60 -8.65 -7.43 -3.27
N ARG A 61 -9.61 -8.24 -2.82
CA ARG A 61 -9.84 -9.59 -3.35
C ARG A 61 -9.97 -9.54 -4.87
N ASP A 62 -9.26 -10.42 -5.57
CA ASP A 62 -9.24 -10.51 -7.03
C ASP A 62 -8.85 -9.19 -7.74
N ARG A 63 -8.11 -8.29 -7.05
CA ARG A 63 -7.70 -7.00 -7.61
C ARG A 63 -6.20 -6.73 -7.48
N VAL A 64 -5.48 -7.51 -6.68
CA VAL A 64 -4.05 -7.29 -6.47
C VAL A 64 -3.26 -7.62 -7.73
N THR A 65 -2.39 -6.70 -8.14
CA THR A 65 -1.53 -6.84 -9.33
C THR A 65 -0.06 -6.55 -9.08
N SER A 66 0.30 -5.99 -7.92
CA SER A 66 1.70 -5.88 -7.47
C SER A 66 1.78 -5.93 -5.94
N ALA A 67 2.97 -6.22 -5.41
CA ALA A 67 3.21 -6.23 -3.95
C ALA A 67 4.66 -5.90 -3.59
N SER A 68 4.85 -5.39 -2.38
CA SER A 68 6.16 -5.20 -1.73
C SER A 68 6.16 -5.86 -0.37
N ASN A 69 7.23 -6.58 -0.06
CA ASN A 69 7.50 -7.09 1.27
C ASN A 69 8.69 -6.35 1.85
N ASP A 70 8.44 -5.28 2.60
CA ASP A 70 9.49 -4.50 3.28
C ASP A 70 9.74 -5.02 4.71
N THR A 71 9.40 -6.29 4.96
CA THR A 71 9.59 -6.92 6.26
C THR A 71 10.78 -7.86 6.24
N ASN A 72 11.16 -8.33 7.42
CA ASN A 72 12.17 -9.38 7.59
C ASN A 72 11.60 -10.81 7.58
N ARG A 73 10.31 -10.99 7.29
CA ARG A 73 9.65 -12.31 7.23
C ARG A 73 9.14 -12.62 5.84
N ARG A 74 9.01 -13.92 5.56
CA ARG A 74 8.38 -14.41 4.35
C ARG A 74 6.86 -14.34 4.52
N VAL A 75 6.17 -14.00 3.44
CA VAL A 75 4.71 -13.86 3.37
C VAL A 75 4.22 -14.43 2.05
N CYS A 76 3.01 -14.97 2.02
CA CYS A 76 2.41 -15.53 0.83
C CYS A 76 1.03 -14.91 0.55
N LEU A 77 0.73 -14.68 -0.72
CA LEU A 77 -0.63 -14.52 -1.20
C LEU A 77 -1.22 -15.90 -1.47
N VAL A 78 -2.48 -16.09 -1.10
CA VAL A 78 -3.24 -17.32 -1.29
C VAL A 78 -4.44 -17.05 -2.20
N ASP A 79 -4.70 -17.94 -3.14
CA ASP A 79 -5.94 -17.99 -3.94
C ASP A 79 -6.75 -19.21 -3.49
N TRP A 80 -7.93 -18.99 -2.92
CA TRP A 80 -8.75 -20.01 -2.30
C TRP A 80 -9.56 -20.77 -3.34
N ARG A 81 -9.29 -22.08 -3.45
CA ARG A 81 -9.89 -22.93 -4.47
C ARG A 81 -10.69 -24.07 -3.86
N THR A 82 -11.93 -24.22 -4.33
CA THR A 82 -12.73 -25.38 -3.96
C THR A 82 -12.24 -26.61 -4.73
N PHE A 83 -12.13 -27.75 -4.04
CA PHE A 83 -11.78 -29.07 -4.61
C PHE A 83 -10.35 -29.20 -5.18
N MET A 84 -9.45 -28.29 -4.86
CA MET A 84 -8.03 -28.37 -5.22
C MET A 84 -7.17 -27.67 -4.16
N ARG A 85 -5.85 -27.92 -4.18
CA ARG A 85 -4.92 -27.23 -3.29
C ARG A 85 -4.82 -25.76 -3.65
N ASP A 86 -4.89 -24.89 -2.65
CA ASP A 86 -4.77 -23.44 -2.80
C ASP A 86 -3.38 -23.06 -3.33
N PRO A 87 -3.31 -22.39 -4.48
CA PRO A 87 -2.06 -21.81 -4.97
C PRO A 87 -1.54 -20.74 -4.01
N ARG A 88 -0.21 -20.67 -3.88
CA ARG A 88 0.47 -19.68 -3.06
C ARG A 88 1.54 -18.97 -3.89
N LEU A 89 1.59 -17.65 -3.79
CA LEU A 89 2.67 -16.82 -4.30
C LEU A 89 3.41 -16.21 -3.12
N CYS A 90 4.64 -16.64 -2.88
CA CYS A 90 5.39 -16.24 -1.70
C CYS A 90 6.51 -15.24 -2.01
N PHE A 91 6.68 -14.28 -1.11
CA PHE A 91 7.56 -13.13 -1.22
C PHE A 91 8.68 -13.26 -0.20
N ALA A 92 9.92 -13.18 -0.66
CA ALA A 92 11.07 -13.12 0.23
C ALA A 92 11.06 -11.82 1.05
N PRO A 93 11.73 -11.77 2.21
CA PRO A 93 12.02 -10.52 2.90
C PRO A 93 12.65 -9.49 1.96
N ASN A 94 12.29 -8.21 2.12
CA ASN A 94 12.80 -7.08 1.33
C ASN A 94 12.69 -7.29 -0.19
N SER A 95 11.55 -7.81 -0.66
CA SER A 95 11.31 -8.06 -2.08
C SER A 95 10.20 -7.19 -2.66
N TYR A 96 10.29 -6.93 -3.96
CA TYR A 96 9.30 -6.16 -4.70
C TYR A 96 8.93 -6.86 -6.00
N HIS A 97 7.63 -6.94 -6.28
CA HIS A 97 7.08 -7.56 -7.47
C HIS A 97 6.13 -6.56 -8.14
N GLU A 98 6.64 -5.91 -9.19
CA GLU A 98 6.01 -4.80 -9.89
C GLU A 98 4.77 -5.18 -10.72
N ASP A 99 4.68 -6.44 -11.18
CA ASP A 99 3.65 -6.90 -12.10
C ASP A 99 3.40 -8.41 -11.98
N PHE A 100 2.26 -8.78 -11.40
CA PHE A 100 1.82 -10.17 -11.29
C PHE A 100 1.36 -10.78 -12.62
N GLY A 101 1.14 -9.95 -13.65
CA GLY A 101 0.89 -10.40 -15.01
C GLY A 101 2.03 -11.22 -15.60
N ARG A 102 3.24 -11.09 -15.05
CA ARG A 102 4.46 -11.82 -15.46
C ARG A 102 4.76 -13.05 -14.62
N ILE A 103 3.91 -13.37 -13.64
CA ILE A 103 4.10 -14.50 -12.74
C ILE A 103 3.08 -15.57 -13.10
N ASP A 104 3.55 -16.73 -13.54
CA ASP A 104 2.71 -17.84 -13.96
C ASP A 104 1.79 -18.32 -12.83
N TYR A 105 0.50 -18.43 -13.12
CA TYR A 105 -0.46 -19.01 -12.21
C TYR A 105 -0.56 -20.53 -12.41
N PRO A 106 -0.58 -21.34 -11.34
CA PRO A 106 -0.78 -22.78 -11.47
C PRO A 106 -2.09 -23.06 -12.22
N ASN A 107 -2.01 -23.84 -13.30
CA ASN A 107 -3.10 -24.15 -14.25
C ASN A 107 -3.36 -23.11 -15.34
N GLY A 108 -2.42 -22.18 -15.55
CA GLY A 108 -2.38 -21.28 -16.70
C GLY A 108 -2.87 -19.87 -16.40
N GLY A 109 -2.42 -18.93 -17.23
CA GLY A 109 -2.60 -17.50 -16.99
C GLY A 109 -1.58 -16.95 -16.01
N SER A 110 -1.93 -15.86 -15.32
CA SER A 110 -1.03 -15.16 -14.41
C SER A 110 -1.67 -14.89 -13.04
N TRP A 111 -0.83 -14.57 -12.07
CA TRP A 111 -1.24 -14.24 -10.69
C TRP A 111 -1.98 -12.92 -10.55
N SER A 112 -2.07 -12.13 -11.62
CA SER A 112 -2.85 -10.88 -11.62
C SER A 112 -4.31 -11.17 -11.28
N ASN A 113 -4.85 -10.45 -10.30
CA ASN A 113 -6.25 -10.56 -9.87
C ASN A 113 -6.64 -11.96 -9.39
N LYS A 114 -5.76 -12.61 -8.61
CA LYS A 114 -5.97 -13.95 -8.03
C LYS A 114 -5.99 -14.02 -6.51
N ALA A 115 -5.39 -13.03 -5.84
CA ALA A 115 -5.19 -13.12 -4.40
C ALA A 115 -6.50 -12.91 -3.63
N ASP A 116 -6.76 -13.79 -2.67
CA ASP A 116 -7.86 -13.75 -1.72
C ASP A 116 -7.40 -13.37 -0.31
N GLU A 117 -6.21 -13.84 0.09
CA GLU A 117 -5.68 -13.73 1.45
C GLU A 117 -4.16 -13.53 1.46
N VAL A 118 -3.67 -12.93 2.53
CA VAL A 118 -2.25 -12.84 2.91
C VAL A 118 -2.01 -13.74 4.12
N GLU A 119 -1.02 -14.62 4.03
CA GLU A 119 -0.59 -15.48 5.13
C GLU A 119 0.91 -15.32 5.41
N TRP A 120 1.29 -15.28 6.69
CA TRP A 120 2.69 -15.24 7.11
C TRP A 120 3.28 -16.63 7.32
N ASP A 121 4.52 -16.84 6.84
CA ASP A 121 5.30 -18.06 7.13
C ASP A 121 6.09 -17.93 8.45
#